data_AF-A0A925Y3W0-F1
#
_entry.id   AF-A0A925Y3W0-F1
#
_cell.length_a   1.000
_cell.length_b   1.000
_cell.length_c   1.000
_cell.angle_alpha   90.00
_cell.angle_beta   90.00
_cell.angle_gamma   90.00
#
_symmetry.space_group_name_H-M   'P 1'
#
loop_
_entity.id
_entity.type
_entity.pdbx_description
1 polymer ?
#
loop_
_entity_poly.entity_id
_entity_poly.type
_entity_poly.pdbx_seq_one_letter_code
_entity_poly.pdbx_strand_id
1 'polypeptide(L)'
;ELVFINRYDQIVPIVYGLVMWGIGMVLEKSFPGTGVTAGQFFVWTFFISTTVLLHGTLFINSLAHVWGKRRYQTDDDSRNSLVLSFITLGEGWHNNHHRYPHSVRQGFHWWEMDPTYYGLKALSWTGLIWDLRPVPKAVIKEGMAASPAQSGKT
;
A
#
# COMPACT_ATOMS: atom_id res chain seq x y z
N GLU A 1 20.08 -7.42 -7.60
CA GLU A 1 19.42 -6.12 -7.31
C GLU A 1 19.06 -5.97 -5.83
N LEU A 2 18.13 -6.78 -5.28
CA LEU A 2 17.70 -6.67 -3.87
C LEU A 2 18.83 -6.75 -2.84
N VAL A 3 19.83 -7.61 -3.07
CA VAL A 3 21.02 -7.71 -2.19
C VAL A 3 21.84 -6.41 -2.16
N PHE A 4 21.93 -5.72 -3.31
CA PHE A 4 22.64 -4.44 -3.40
C PHE A 4 21.88 -3.36 -2.64
N ILE A 5 20.57 -3.22 -2.89
CA ILE A 5 19.72 -2.25 -2.19
C ILE A 5 19.76 -2.50 -0.68
N ASN A 6 19.71 -3.76 -0.24
CA ASN A 6 19.76 -4.08 1.19
C ASN A 6 21.13 -3.78 1.84
N ARG A 7 22.23 -3.88 1.07
CA ARG A 7 23.58 -3.55 1.55
C ARG A 7 23.83 -2.04 1.58
N TYR A 8 23.18 -1.29 0.69
CA TYR A 8 23.36 0.14 0.49
C TYR A 8 22.03 0.88 0.53
N ASP A 9 21.24 0.59 1.56
CA ASP A 9 19.89 1.09 1.78
C ASP A 9 19.83 2.62 1.88
N GLN A 10 20.93 3.25 2.30
CA GLN A 10 21.08 4.70 2.36
C GLN A 10 21.22 5.37 0.98
N ILE A 11 21.63 4.66 -0.08
CA ILE A 11 21.85 5.27 -1.40
C ILE A 11 20.53 5.82 -1.95
N VAL A 12 19.45 5.06 -1.85
CA VAL A 12 18.14 5.45 -2.40
C VAL A 12 17.62 6.76 -1.79
N PRO A 13 17.50 6.92 -0.45
CA PRO A 13 17.05 8.17 0.15
C PRO A 13 18.03 9.33 -0.08
N ILE A 14 19.35 9.09 -0.12
CA ILE A 14 20.32 10.15 -0.42
C ILE A 14 20.11 10.66 -1.85
N VAL A 15 20.02 9.76 -2.84
CA VAL A 15 19.77 10.14 -4.23
C VAL A 15 18.43 10.84 -4.37
N TYR A 16 17.36 10.31 -3.76
CA TYR A 16 16.05 10.96 -3.76
C TYR A 16 16.11 12.38 -3.20
N GLY A 17 16.81 12.58 -2.08
CA GLY A 17 16.96 13.89 -1.47
C GLY A 17 17.73 14.87 -2.34
N LEU A 18 18.84 14.43 -2.96
CA LEU A 18 19.60 15.24 -3.92
C LEU A 18 18.76 15.63 -5.15
N VAL A 19 17.91 14.72 -5.65
CA VAL A 19 17.00 15.01 -6.76
C VAL A 19 15.95 16.04 -6.35
N MET A 20 15.32 15.89 -5.17
CA MET A 20 14.34 16.88 -4.67
C MET A 20 14.98 18.25 -4.47
N TRP A 21 16.20 18.31 -3.92
CA TRP A 21 16.97 19.55 -3.83
C TRP A 21 17.25 20.18 -5.20
N GLY A 22 17.69 19.37 -6.17
CA GLY A 22 17.92 19.78 -7.55
C GLY A 22 16.69 20.38 -8.21
N ILE A 23 15.54 19.72 -8.08
CA ILE A 23 14.25 20.23 -8.59
C ILE A 23 13.89 21.56 -7.90
N GLY A 24 14.09 21.65 -6.59
CA GLY A 24 13.91 22.89 -5.82
C GLY A 24 14.74 24.06 -6.38
N MET A 25 16.02 23.83 -6.67
CA MET A 25 16.88 24.86 -7.29
C MET A 25 16.41 25.28 -8.68
N VAL A 26 15.94 24.33 -9.50
CA VAL A 26 15.39 24.63 -10.83
C VAL A 26 14.11 25.45 -10.72
N LEU A 27 13.22 25.12 -9.77
CA LEU A 27 11.99 25.88 -9.53
C LEU A 27 12.29 27.31 -9.06
N GLU A 28 13.19 27.45 -8.09
CA GLU A 28 13.60 28.75 -7.55
C GLU A 28 14.17 29.66 -8.65
N LYS A 29 15.01 29.11 -9.53
CA LYS A 29 15.61 29.85 -10.65
C LYS A 29 14.63 30.15 -11.78
N SER A 30 13.77 29.19 -12.14
CA SER A 30 12.93 29.27 -13.34
C SER A 30 11.58 29.95 -13.07
N PHE A 31 11.10 29.90 -11.83
CA PHE A 31 9.81 30.44 -11.40
C PHE A 31 9.93 31.26 -10.11
N PRO A 32 10.75 32.32 -10.09
CA PRO A 32 11.00 33.11 -8.88
C PRO A 32 9.74 33.76 -8.31
N GLY A 33 8.72 34.00 -9.15
CA GLY A 33 7.42 34.54 -8.71
C GLY A 33 6.62 33.62 -7.78
N THR A 34 7.00 32.34 -7.65
CA THR A 34 6.38 31.42 -6.67
C THR A 34 6.85 31.66 -5.24
N GLY A 35 8.01 32.30 -5.05
CA GLY A 35 8.65 32.48 -3.74
C GLY A 35 9.15 31.19 -3.09
N VAL A 36 9.07 30.05 -3.77
CA VAL A 36 9.51 28.74 -3.25
C VAL A 36 11.03 28.65 -3.37
N THR A 37 11.71 28.48 -2.24
CA THR A 37 13.16 28.22 -2.24
C THR A 37 13.45 26.73 -2.35
N ALA A 38 14.67 26.38 -2.80
CA ALA A 38 15.12 24.99 -2.87
C ALA A 38 15.01 24.28 -1.51
N GLY A 39 15.36 24.98 -0.43
CA GLY A 39 15.25 24.46 0.93
C GLY A 39 13.82 24.19 1.37
N GLN A 40 12.89 25.11 1.11
CA GLN A 40 11.47 24.89 1.40
C GLN A 40 10.92 23.70 0.61
N PHE A 41 11.20 23.66 -0.69
CA PHE A 41 10.78 22.55 -1.54
C PHE A 41 11.31 21.22 -1.03
N PHE A 42 12.60 21.15 -0.69
CA PHE A 42 13.24 19.96 -0.15
C PHE A 42 12.62 19.51 1.18
N VAL A 43 12.38 20.42 2.13
CA VAL A 43 11.76 20.07 3.42
C VAL A 43 10.37 19.47 3.22
N TRP A 44 9.55 20.07 2.36
CA TRP A 44 8.18 19.58 2.10
C TRP A 44 8.16 18.24 1.37
N THR A 45 8.96 18.10 0.31
CA THR A 45 8.94 16.92 -0.58
C THR A 45 9.74 15.73 -0.05
N PHE A 46 10.79 15.98 0.72
CA PHE A 46 11.61 14.93 1.31
C PHE A 46 11.16 14.62 2.73
N PHE A 47 11.32 15.54 3.69
CA PHE A 47 11.10 15.23 5.11
C PHE A 47 9.63 15.10 5.48
N ILE A 48 8.82 16.11 5.17
CA ILE A 48 7.42 16.13 5.58
C ILE A 48 6.65 15.03 4.86
N SER A 49 6.78 14.93 3.52
CA SER A 49 6.13 13.88 2.74
C SER A 49 6.48 12.47 3.22
N THR A 50 7.77 12.17 3.42
CA THR A 50 8.22 10.85 3.90
C THR A 50 7.70 10.56 5.31
N THR A 51 7.71 11.54 6.20
CA THR A 51 7.22 11.39 7.57
C THR A 51 5.71 11.11 7.58
N VAL A 52 4.93 11.88 6.81
CA VAL A 52 3.48 11.70 6.70
C VAL A 52 3.15 10.34 6.08
N LEU A 53 3.87 9.93 5.03
CA LEU A 53 3.71 8.61 4.41
C LEU A 53 3.96 7.50 5.43
N LEU A 54 5.08 7.56 6.16
CA LEU A 54 5.43 6.55 7.15
C LEU A 54 4.38 6.45 8.26
N HIS A 55 3.95 7.59 8.82
CA HIS A 55 2.90 7.61 9.83
C HIS A 55 1.58 7.06 9.27
N GLY A 56 1.21 7.43 8.05
CA GLY A 56 0.01 6.94 7.38
C GLY A 56 0.01 5.41 7.23
N THR A 57 1.09 4.84 6.70
CA THR A 57 1.24 3.39 6.53
C THR A 57 1.17 2.65 7.87
N LEU A 58 1.93 3.08 8.87
CA LEU A 58 1.96 2.43 10.19
C LEU A 58 0.61 2.57 10.93
N PHE A 59 -0.02 3.73 10.82
CA PHE A 59 -1.32 4.00 11.43
C PHE A 59 -2.41 3.12 10.82
N ILE A 60 -2.47 3.05 9.49
CA ILE A 60 -3.50 2.26 8.82
C ILE A 60 -3.26 0.76 9.03
N ASN A 61 -2.01 0.31 9.06
CA ASN A 61 -1.69 -1.06 9.44
C ASN A 61 -2.24 -1.40 10.84
N SER A 62 -2.04 -0.52 11.83
CA SER A 62 -2.63 -0.70 13.16
C SER A 62 -4.16 -0.70 13.12
N LEU A 63 -4.77 0.20 12.35
CA LEU A 63 -6.22 0.30 12.23
C LEU A 63 -6.84 -0.93 11.54
N ALA A 64 -6.13 -1.56 10.60
CA ALA A 64 -6.54 -2.80 9.96
C ALA A 64 -6.59 -4.00 10.92
N HIS A 65 -5.91 -3.90 12.07
CA HIS A 65 -5.97 -4.86 13.17
C HIS A 65 -6.96 -4.49 14.28
N VAL A 66 -7.74 -3.42 14.12
CA VAL A 66 -8.73 -2.97 15.12
C VAL A 66 -10.13 -2.79 14.51
N TRP A 67 -10.21 -2.33 13.26
CA TRP A 67 -11.47 -1.93 12.61
C TRP A 67 -11.75 -2.68 11.31
N GLY A 68 -12.95 -3.23 11.19
CA GLY A 68 -13.42 -3.95 10.00
C GLY A 68 -14.13 -5.26 10.34
N LYS A 69 -14.20 -6.16 9.37
CA LYS A 69 -14.80 -7.50 9.52
C LYS A 69 -13.76 -8.58 9.32
N ARG A 70 -13.85 -9.63 10.13
CA ARG A 70 -12.99 -10.81 10.00
C ARG A 70 -13.74 -11.90 9.23
N ARG A 71 -13.25 -12.26 8.05
CA ARG A 71 -13.85 -13.32 7.20
C ARG A 71 -13.17 -14.66 7.42
N TYR A 72 -11.86 -14.64 7.65
CA TYR A 72 -11.00 -15.80 7.80
C TYR A 72 -10.47 -15.89 9.23
N GLN A 73 -10.41 -17.11 9.73
CA GLN A 73 -9.67 -17.42 10.96
C GLN A 73 -8.17 -17.41 10.61
N THR A 74 -7.43 -16.59 11.34
CA THR A 74 -5.98 -16.35 11.21
C THR A 74 -5.39 -16.32 12.63
N ASP A 75 -4.07 -16.29 12.77
CA ASP A 75 -3.46 -16.27 14.12
C ASP A 75 -3.34 -14.86 14.72
N ASP A 76 -3.92 -13.85 14.05
CA ASP A 76 -3.89 -12.44 14.43
C ASP A 76 -5.27 -11.78 14.38
N ASP A 77 -5.33 -10.48 14.68
CA ASP A 77 -6.56 -9.68 14.67
C ASP A 77 -6.81 -8.91 13.36
N SER A 78 -6.25 -9.39 12.24
CA SER A 78 -6.45 -8.74 10.93
C SER A 78 -7.93 -8.67 10.56
N ARG A 79 -8.35 -7.53 10.00
CA ARG A 79 -9.74 -7.29 9.56
C ARG A 79 -9.77 -6.71 8.14
N ASN A 80 -10.85 -6.98 7.42
CA ASN A 80 -11.17 -6.37 6.14
C ASN A 80 -11.98 -5.09 6.35
N SER A 81 -11.55 -3.98 5.75
CA SER A 81 -12.27 -2.71 5.76
C SER A 81 -12.27 -2.08 4.37
N LEU A 82 -13.47 -1.87 3.82
CA LEU A 82 -13.66 -1.23 2.51
C LEU A 82 -13.11 0.20 2.52
N VAL A 83 -13.34 0.96 3.60
CA VAL A 83 -12.87 2.34 3.73
C VAL A 83 -11.35 2.38 3.75
N LEU A 84 -10.71 1.51 4.55
CA LEU A 84 -9.24 1.42 4.56
C LEU A 84 -8.72 1.03 3.19
N SER A 85 -9.38 0.10 2.49
CA SER A 85 -8.95 -0.34 1.16
C SER A 85 -8.95 0.77 0.13
N PHE A 86 -9.85 1.76 0.23
CA PHE A 86 -9.81 2.93 -0.66
C PHE A 86 -8.66 3.87 -0.32
N ILE A 87 -8.39 4.09 0.97
CA ILE A 87 -7.32 5.00 1.42
C ILE A 87 -5.93 4.41 1.14
N THR A 88 -5.76 3.10 1.33
CA THR A 88 -4.49 2.38 1.14
C THR A 88 -4.38 1.65 -0.18
N LEU A 89 -5.25 1.97 -1.14
CA LEU A 89 -5.16 1.41 -2.49
C LEU A 89 -5.20 -0.13 -2.54
N GLY A 90 -5.86 -0.78 -1.59
CA GLY A 90 -6.06 -2.24 -1.54
C GLY A 90 -5.73 -2.88 -0.19
N GLU A 91 -4.84 -2.28 0.62
CA GLU A 91 -4.32 -2.94 1.84
C GLU A 91 -5.37 -3.13 2.95
N GLY A 92 -6.50 -2.44 2.86
CA GLY A 92 -7.62 -2.63 3.77
C GLY A 92 -8.28 -4.01 3.71
N TRP A 93 -8.01 -4.82 2.67
CA TRP A 93 -8.38 -6.25 2.66
C TRP A 93 -7.37 -7.10 3.45
N HIS A 94 -7.07 -6.66 4.68
CA HIS A 94 -5.94 -7.15 5.46
C HIS A 94 -6.14 -8.59 5.94
N ASN A 95 -7.36 -8.94 6.35
CA ASN A 95 -7.68 -10.32 6.74
C ASN A 95 -7.61 -11.31 5.56
N ASN A 96 -7.99 -10.86 4.36
CA ASN A 96 -7.76 -11.66 3.15
C ASN A 96 -6.26 -11.87 2.92
N HIS A 97 -5.47 -10.79 2.98
CA HIS A 97 -4.01 -10.84 2.78
C HIS A 97 -3.34 -11.81 3.77
N HIS A 98 -3.72 -11.74 5.05
CA HIS A 98 -3.16 -12.60 6.09
C HIS A 98 -3.60 -14.05 5.95
N ARG A 99 -4.80 -14.31 5.41
CA ARG A 99 -5.23 -15.67 5.10
C ARG A 99 -4.43 -16.31 3.97
N TYR A 100 -4.13 -15.54 2.91
CA TYR A 100 -3.41 -16.06 1.75
C TYR A 100 -2.49 -15.00 1.13
N PRO A 101 -1.29 -14.76 1.72
CA PRO A 101 -0.39 -13.69 1.32
C PRO A 101 0.29 -13.95 -0.03
N HIS A 102 0.20 -15.17 -0.56
CA HIS A 102 0.77 -15.54 -1.86
C HIS A 102 -0.05 -15.08 -3.07
N SER A 103 -1.27 -14.57 -2.86
CA SER A 103 -2.07 -13.98 -3.94
C SER A 103 -1.54 -12.62 -4.34
N VAL A 104 -1.56 -12.35 -5.65
CA VAL A 104 -1.23 -11.04 -6.24
C VAL A 104 -2.21 -9.93 -5.83
N ARG A 105 -3.44 -10.30 -5.46
CA ARG A 105 -4.50 -9.37 -5.03
C ARG A 105 -4.88 -9.61 -3.58
N GLN A 106 -5.20 -8.55 -2.86
CA GLN A 106 -5.65 -8.58 -1.48
C GLN A 106 -7.19 -8.63 -1.42
N GLY A 107 -7.88 -7.98 -2.36
CA GLY A 107 -9.32 -8.20 -2.55
C GLY A 107 -9.57 -9.58 -3.14
N PHE A 108 -10.34 -10.47 -2.52
CA PHE A 108 -10.59 -11.83 -3.03
C PHE A 108 -11.88 -11.94 -3.84
N HIS A 109 -12.81 -11.03 -3.63
CA HIS A 109 -14.09 -10.99 -4.35
C HIS A 109 -14.14 -9.88 -5.40
N TRP A 110 -15.13 -9.95 -6.30
CA TRP A 110 -15.22 -9.00 -7.43
C TRP A 110 -15.59 -7.58 -6.97
N TRP A 111 -16.32 -7.44 -5.86
CA TRP A 111 -16.68 -6.16 -5.24
C TRP A 111 -15.57 -5.58 -4.35
N GLU A 112 -14.52 -6.36 -4.10
CA GLU A 112 -13.38 -5.92 -3.28
C GLU A 112 -12.38 -5.19 -4.17
N MET A 113 -12.57 -3.87 -4.21
CA MET A 113 -11.76 -2.94 -5.00
C MET A 113 -10.31 -2.95 -4.52
N ASP A 114 -9.40 -3.20 -5.45
CA ASP A 114 -7.96 -3.32 -5.17
C ASP A 114 -7.17 -2.54 -6.24
N PRO A 115 -7.02 -1.21 -6.06
CA PRO A 115 -6.31 -0.37 -7.01
C PRO A 115 -4.88 -0.83 -7.31
N THR A 116 -4.16 -1.34 -6.31
CA THR A 116 -2.80 -1.88 -6.48
C THR A 116 -2.81 -3.08 -7.43
N TYR A 117 -3.72 -4.05 -7.23
CA TYR A 117 -3.88 -5.16 -8.16
C TYR A 117 -4.23 -4.70 -9.58
N TYR A 118 -5.07 -3.68 -9.74
CA TYR A 118 -5.41 -3.16 -11.07
C TYR A 118 -4.19 -2.55 -11.78
N GLY A 119 -3.33 -1.84 -11.04
CA GLY A 119 -2.05 -1.35 -11.55
C GLY A 119 -1.13 -2.48 -11.99
N LEU A 120 -0.96 -3.51 -11.15
CA LEU A 120 -0.19 -4.71 -11.51
C LEU A 120 -0.79 -5.40 -12.74
N LYS A 121 -2.11 -5.51 -12.83
CA LYS A 121 -2.77 -6.13 -13.98
C LYS A 121 -2.51 -5.35 -15.26
N ALA A 122 -2.55 -4.02 -15.21
CA ALA A 122 -2.19 -3.16 -16.35
C ALA A 122 -0.72 -3.33 -16.74
N LEU A 123 0.20 -3.37 -15.77
CA LEU A 123 1.63 -3.63 -16.01
C LEU A 123 1.86 -5.02 -16.63
N SER A 124 1.02 -6.01 -16.31
CA SER A 124 1.14 -7.33 -16.93
C SER A 124 0.83 -7.33 -18.43
N TRP A 125 0.07 -6.35 -18.92
CA TRP A 125 -0.22 -6.21 -20.35
C TRP A 125 0.95 -5.67 -21.16
N THR A 126 1.90 -4.98 -20.51
CA THR A 126 3.10 -4.49 -21.19
C THR A 126 4.22 -5.53 -21.24
N GLY A 127 4.06 -6.67 -20.55
CA GLY A 127 5.09 -7.69 -20.40
C GLY A 127 6.18 -7.31 -19.38
N LEU A 128 6.04 -6.20 -18.64
CA LEU A 128 6.96 -5.84 -17.55
C LEU A 128 6.88 -6.81 -16.37
N ILE A 129 5.68 -7.35 -16.12
CA ILE A 129 5.46 -8.39 -15.12
C ILE A 129 4.64 -9.53 -15.73
N TRP A 130 4.88 -10.75 -15.24
CA TRP A 130 4.18 -11.96 -15.65
C TRP A 130 4.00 -12.88 -14.43
N ASP A 131 3.28 -13.99 -14.58
CA ASP A 131 3.02 -14.96 -13.51
C ASP A 131 2.26 -14.40 -12.28
N LEU A 132 1.21 -13.61 -12.53
CA LEU A 132 0.34 -13.10 -11.45
C LEU A 132 -0.41 -14.25 -10.78
N ARG A 133 -0.07 -14.54 -9.52
CA ARG A 133 -0.65 -15.66 -8.75
C ARG A 133 -2.08 -15.34 -8.28
N PRO A 134 -3.13 -16.02 -8.80
CA PRO A 134 -4.49 -15.74 -8.40
C PRO A 134 -4.82 -16.33 -7.02
N VAL A 135 -5.95 -15.89 -6.44
CA VAL A 135 -6.51 -16.50 -5.23
C VAL A 135 -7.06 -17.89 -5.57
N PRO A 136 -6.66 -18.96 -4.86
CA PRO A 136 -7.19 -20.30 -5.08
C PRO A 136 -8.70 -20.36 -4.82
N LYS A 137 -9.45 -21.10 -5.65
CA LYS A 137 -10.90 -21.29 -5.47
C LYS A 137 -11.29 -21.85 -4.09
N ALA A 138 -10.42 -22.67 -3.49
CA ALA A 138 -10.64 -23.21 -2.15
C ALA A 138 -10.69 -22.11 -1.08
N VAL A 139 -9.78 -21.12 -1.15
CA VAL A 139 -9.75 -19.99 -0.21
C VAL A 139 -10.99 -19.11 -0.39
N ILE A 140 -11.41 -18.86 -1.64
CA ILE A 140 -12.65 -18.11 -1.91
C ILE A 140 -13.86 -18.83 -1.30
N LYS A 141 -13.95 -20.16 -1.45
CA LYS A 141 -15.03 -20.97 -0.89
C LYS A 141 -15.05 -20.96 0.63
N GLU A 142 -13.88 -21.03 1.28
CA GLU A 142 -13.75 -20.92 2.73
C GLU A 142 -14.36 -19.61 3.25
N GLY A 143 -14.04 -18.49 2.59
CA GLY A 143 -14.55 -17.17 2.98
C GLY A 143 -16.06 -17.01 2.79
N MET A 144 -16.63 -17.74 1.83
CA MET A 144 -18.09 -17.81 1.63
C MET A 144 -18.77 -18.68 2.70
N ALA A 145 -18.15 -19.78 3.10
CA ALA A 145 -18.68 -20.70 4.10
C ALA A 145 -18.61 -20.13 5.53
N ALA A 146 -17.60 -19.31 5.82
CA ALA A 146 -17.40 -18.68 7.13
C ALA A 146 -18.36 -17.50 7.41
N SER A 147 -19.12 -17.03 6.41
CA SER A 147 -20.22 -16.06 6.60
C SER A 147 -21.54 -16.82 6.60
N PRO A 148 -22.12 -17.16 7.78
CA PRO A 148 -22.85 -16.18 8.59
C PRO A 148 -22.97 -16.53 10.10
N ALA A 149 -22.16 -15.97 11.01
CA ALA A 149 -22.41 -16.09 12.47
C ALA A 149 -21.59 -15.15 13.38
N GLN A 150 -21.56 -13.83 13.16
CA GLN A 150 -21.08 -12.88 14.19
C GLN A 150 -21.88 -11.57 14.22
N SER A 151 -23.22 -11.65 14.23
CA SER A 151 -24.10 -10.50 14.52
C SER A 151 -24.93 -10.71 15.80
N GLY A 152 -24.33 -11.29 16.83
CA GLY A 152 -25.06 -11.55 18.06
C GLY A 152 -24.15 -11.92 19.22
N LYS A 153 -23.51 -10.91 19.81
CA LYS A 153 -23.38 -10.82 21.27
C LYS A 153 -23.54 -9.34 21.65
N THR A 154 -24.61 -9.12 22.39
CA THR A 154 -25.01 -7.90 23.13
C THR A 154 -23.88 -7.37 23.99
#